data_AF-A0A349K6V8-F1
#
_entry.id   AF-A0A349K6V8-F1
#
_cell.length_a   1.000
_cell.length_b   1.000
_cell.length_c   1.000
_cell.angle_alpha   90.00
_cell.angle_beta   90.00
_cell.angle_gamma   90.00
#
_symmetry.space_group_name_H-M   'P 1'
#
loop_
_entity.id
_entity.type
_entity.pdbx_description
1 polymer ?
#
loop_
_entity_poly.entity_id
_entity_poly.type
_entity_poly.pdbx_seq_one_letter_code
_entity_poly.pdbx_strand_id
1 'polypeptide(L)'
;MIPYIKIVRQYERLAVFTLGKFSETGGLKGPGLRILVWPIQTTTMIDLREEVIDIPRQTNITSDNAPLDIDFLVFLRPIEHEAQ
;
A
#
# COMPACT_ATOMS: atom_id res chain seq x y z
N MET A 1 9.63 27.40 -8.18
CA MET A 1 9.28 26.09 -7.59
C MET A 1 7.78 26.15 -7.28
N ILE A 2 6.94 25.48 -8.07
CA ILE A 2 5.48 25.61 -7.95
C ILE A 2 5.02 24.55 -6.94
N PRO A 3 4.51 24.94 -5.76
CA PRO A 3 3.90 23.99 -4.86
C PRO A 3 2.60 23.46 -5.47
N TYR A 4 2.36 22.15 -5.40
CA TYR A 4 1.06 21.57 -5.76
C TYR A 4 0.42 20.95 -4.52
N ILE A 5 -0.90 21.08 -4.45
CA ILE A 5 -1.71 20.70 -3.29
C ILE A 5 -2.31 19.32 -3.54
N LYS A 6 -2.18 18.40 -2.57
CA LYS A 6 -2.92 17.15 -2.53
C LYS A 6 -3.78 17.07 -1.27
N ILE A 7 -4.98 16.54 -1.42
CA ILE A 7 -5.90 16.26 -0.32
C ILE A 7 -5.91 14.75 -0.12
N VAL A 8 -5.57 14.31 1.08
CA VAL A 8 -5.49 12.89 1.45
C VAL A 8 -6.65 12.56 2.37
N ARG A 9 -7.42 11.51 2.06
CA ARG A 9 -8.58 11.11 2.85
C ARG A 9 -8.15 10.39 4.13
N GLN A 10 -9.03 10.31 5.13
CA GLN A 10 -8.70 9.72 6.44
C GLN A 10 -8.24 8.26 6.39
N TYR A 11 -8.76 7.50 5.43
CA TYR A 11 -8.42 6.09 5.22
C TYR A 11 -7.24 5.90 4.26
N GLU A 12 -6.62 6.98 3.78
CA GLU A 12 -5.49 6.95 2.87
C GLU A 12 -4.24 7.51 3.56
N ARG A 13 -3.07 7.07 3.09
CA ARG A 13 -1.76 7.61 3.44
C ARG A 13 -1.02 8.04 2.20
N LEU A 14 -0.22 9.09 2.34
CA LEU A 14 0.55 9.64 1.25
C LEU A 14 2.03 9.30 1.47
N ALA A 15 2.55 8.35 0.70
CA ALA A 15 3.98 8.10 0.62
C ALA A 15 4.63 9.18 -0.24
N VAL A 16 5.57 9.93 0.33
CA VAL A 16 6.29 11.00 -0.34
C VAL A 16 7.76 10.60 -0.51
N PHE A 17 8.21 10.60 -1.75
CA PHE A 17 9.59 10.31 -2.13
C PHE A 17 10.29 11.59 -2.54
N THR A 18 11.40 11.93 -1.90
CA THR A 18 12.22 13.11 -2.24
C THR A 18 13.45 12.63 -3.00
N LEU A 19 13.60 13.02 -4.27
CA LEU A 19 14.69 12.56 -5.16
C LEU A 19 14.87 11.03 -5.17
N GLY A 20 13.76 10.29 -5.15
CA GLY A 20 13.77 8.82 -5.14
C GLY A 20 14.03 8.18 -3.77
N LYS A 21 14.24 8.96 -2.70
CA LYS A 21 14.38 8.45 -1.34
C LYS A 21 13.09 8.58 -0.55
N PHE A 22 12.71 7.51 0.12
CA PHE A 22 11.71 7.54 1.18
C PHE A 22 12.38 7.99 2.48
N SER A 23 11.71 8.83 3.26
CA SER A 23 12.24 9.34 4.53
C SER A 23 11.58 8.62 5.69
N GLU A 24 12.35 7.90 6.50
CA GLU A 24 11.85 7.10 7.62
C GLU A 24 11.02 7.91 8.64
N THR A 25 11.36 9.17 8.85
CA THR A 25 10.73 10.00 9.90
C THR A 25 9.48 10.76 9.43
N GLY A 26 9.22 10.81 8.11
CA GLY A 26 8.15 11.68 7.57
C GLY A 26 7.73 11.42 6.13
N GLY A 27 8.15 10.29 5.57
CA GLY A 27 7.82 9.83 4.23
C GLY A 27 6.36 9.40 4.13
N LEU A 28 5.81 8.77 5.17
CA LEU A 28 4.40 8.47 5.26
C LEU A 28 3.64 9.65 5.90
N LYS A 29 2.91 10.40 5.09
CA LYS A 29 2.11 11.54 5.58
C LYS A 29 0.67 11.11 5.83
N GLY A 30 0.18 11.47 7.02
CA GLY A 30 -1.21 11.25 7.40
C GLY A 30 -2.22 12.11 6.63
N PRO A 31 -3.52 11.91 6.89
CA PRO A 31 -4.60 12.55 6.16
C PRO A 31 -4.62 14.08 6.30
N GLY A 32 -5.31 14.74 5.36
CA GLY A 32 -5.45 16.19 5.31
C GLY A 32 -4.79 16.85 4.11
N LEU A 33 -4.65 18.17 4.18
CA LEU A 33 -4.05 18.99 3.14
C LEU A 33 -2.52 18.87 3.17
N ARG A 34 -1.91 18.46 2.06
CA ARG A 34 -0.45 18.34 1.91
C ARG A 34 0.04 19.21 0.77
N ILE A 35 1.00 20.07 1.10
CA ILE A 35 1.72 20.91 0.14
C ILE A 35 3.00 20.19 -0.25
N LEU A 36 3.18 19.98 -1.55
CA LEU A 36 4.28 19.24 -2.12
C LEU A 36 5.06 20.11 -3.10
N VAL A 37 6.33 19.76 -3.28
CA VAL A 37 7.28 20.52 -4.08
C VAL A 37 7.62 19.78 -5.36
N TRP A 38 7.17 20.31 -6.51
CA TRP A 38 7.56 19.79 -7.82
C TRP A 38 8.85 20.49 -8.31
N PRO A 39 9.81 19.78 -8.94
CA PRO A 39 9.81 18.36 -9.36
C PRO A 39 10.51 17.40 -8.37
N ILE A 40 10.89 17.88 -7.19
CA ILE A 40 11.76 17.14 -6.27
C ILE A 40 11.01 15.99 -5.58
N GLN A 41 9.70 16.13 -5.40
CA GLN A 41 8.87 15.18 -4.65
C GLN A 41 7.87 14.42 -5.54
N THR A 42 7.97 13.10 -5.52
CA THR A 42 7.00 12.16 -6.08
C THR A 42 6.11 11.62 -4.96
N THR A 43 4.85 11.28 -5.28
CA THR A 43 3.90 10.79 -4.28
C THR A 43 3.11 9.58 -4.75
N THR A 44 2.85 8.66 -3.84
CA THR A 44 2.00 7.48 -4.02
C THR A 44 0.95 7.45 -2.92
N MET A 45 -0.30 7.16 -3.26
CA MET A 45 -1.39 7.01 -2.28
C MET A 45 -1.51 5.54 -1.91
N ILE A 46 -1.65 5.27 -0.61
CA ILE A 46 -1.79 3.94 -0.02
C ILE A 46 -3.13 3.92 0.70
N ASP A 47 -4.00 2.98 0.37
CA ASP A 47 -5.24 2.75 1.12
C ASP A 47 -4.93 1.92 2.37
N LEU A 48 -5.48 2.30 3.52
CA LEU A 48 -5.35 1.56 4.78
C LEU A 48 -6.45 0.52 4.99
N ARG A 49 -7.40 0.44 4.06
CA ARG A 49 -8.48 -0.53 4.11
C ARG A 49 -7.98 -1.94 3.82
N GLU A 50 -8.80 -2.90 4.23
CA GLU A 50 -8.59 -4.31 3.90
C GLU A 50 -8.91 -4.56 2.43
N GLU A 51 -7.97 -5.17 1.73
CA GLU A 51 -8.11 -5.63 0.35
C GLU A 51 -8.18 -7.16 0.35
N VAL A 52 -9.08 -7.69 -0.48
CA VAL A 52 -9.25 -9.13 -0.66
C VAL A 52 -8.65 -9.51 -2.00
N ILE A 53 -7.65 -10.38 -1.96
CA ILE A 53 -7.08 -10.98 -3.16
C ILE A 53 -7.65 -12.38 -3.31
N ASP A 54 -8.29 -12.62 -4.45
CA ASP A 54 -8.80 -13.91 -4.86
C ASP A 54 -7.68 -14.72 -5.54
N ILE A 55 -7.39 -15.91 -5.01
CA ILE A 55 -6.40 -16.82 -5.58
C ILE A 55 -7.16 -17.84 -6.43
N PRO A 56 -6.84 -17.96 -7.73
CA PRO A 56 -7.55 -18.88 -8.60
C PRO A 56 -7.44 -20.31 -8.08
N ARG A 57 -8.52 -21.07 -8.24
CA ARG A 57 -8.63 -22.45 -7.75
C ARG A 57 -7.47 -23.31 -8.25
N GLN A 58 -6.82 -24.04 -7.34
CA GLN A 58 -5.67 -24.89 -7.64
C GLN A 58 -5.93 -26.34 -7.23
N THR A 59 -5.71 -27.25 -8.16
CA THR A 59 -5.74 -28.69 -7.92
C THR A 59 -4.32 -29.19 -7.63
N ASN A 60 -4.13 -29.88 -6.49
CA ASN A 60 -2.83 -30.42 -6.06
C ASN A 60 -2.99 -31.85 -5.51
N ILE A 61 -1.88 -32.51 -5.21
CA ILE A 61 -1.83 -33.83 -4.58
C ILE A 61 -1.05 -33.71 -3.27
N THR A 62 -1.64 -34.13 -2.15
CA THR A 62 -0.96 -34.16 -0.84
C THR A 62 0.15 -35.21 -0.78
N SER A 63 0.99 -35.11 0.26
CA SER A 63 2.09 -36.07 0.49
C SER A 63 1.62 -37.52 0.69
N ASP A 64 0.34 -37.74 1.00
CA ASP A 64 -0.30 -39.06 1.13
C ASP A 64 -1.00 -39.52 -0.16
N ASN A 65 -0.73 -38.86 -1.29
CA ASN A 65 -1.24 -39.23 -2.62
C ASN A 65 -2.78 -39.08 -2.76
N ALA A 66 -3.38 -38.13 -2.06
CA ALA A 66 -4.79 -37.77 -2.24
C ALA A 66 -4.93 -36.53 -3.15
N PRO A 67 -5.78 -36.56 -4.19
CA PRO A 67 -6.06 -35.38 -5.01
C PRO A 67 -6.99 -34.43 -4.26
N LEU A 68 -6.71 -33.14 -4.34
CA LEU A 68 -7.46 -32.09 -3.68
C LEU A 68 -7.54 -30.84 -4.57
N ASP A 69 -8.57 -30.05 -4.32
CA ASP A 69 -8.89 -28.86 -5.09
C ASP A 69 -9.21 -27.74 -4.11
N ILE A 70 -8.38 -26.70 -4.09
CA ILE A 70 -8.42 -25.66 -3.06
C ILE A 70 -8.73 -24.30 -3.67
N ASP A 71 -9.50 -23.53 -2.90
CA ASP A 71 -9.82 -22.14 -3.15
C ASP A 71 -9.35 -21.30 -1.94
N PHE A 72 -8.82 -20.10 -2.18
CA PHE A 72 -8.26 -19.25 -1.14
C PHE A 72 -8.59 -17.77 -1.34
N LEU A 73 -8.87 -17.10 -0.23
CA LEU A 73 -8.95 -15.65 -0.15
C LEU A 73 -7.85 -15.13 0.78
N VAL A 74 -7.08 -14.17 0.29
CA VAL A 74 -6.04 -13.49 1.08
C VAL A 74 -6.53 -12.11 1.46
N PHE A 75 -6.69 -11.89 2.77
CA PHE A 75 -7.05 -10.61 3.33
C PHE A 75 -5.77 -9.85 3.71
N LEU A 76 -5.54 -8.71 3.06
CA LEU A 76 -4.39 -7.85 3.29
C LEU A 76 -4.85 -6.52 3.85
N ARG A 77 -4.19 -6.04 4.89
CA ARG A 77 -4.41 -4.69 5.42
C ARG A 77 -3.06 -4.03 5.72
N PRO A 78 -2.72 -2.91 5.06
CA PRO A 78 -1.50 -2.18 5.36
C PRO A 78 -1.47 -1.68 6.81
N ILE A 79 -0.34 -1.94 7.49
CA ILE A 79 -0.13 -1.51 8.88
C ILE A 79 0.67 -0.20 8.86
N GLU A 80 0.07 0.87 9.37
CA GLU A 80 0.65 2.22 9.33
C GLU A 80 1.97 2.34 10.11
N HIS A 81 2.11 1.64 11.23
CA HIS A 81 3.22 1.82 12.17
C HIS A 81 4.57 1.24 11.68
N GLU A 82 4.57 0.46 10.59
CA GLU A 82 5.76 -0.26 10.11
C GLU A 82 6.34 0.30 8.81
N ALA A 83 5.69 1.29 8.20
CA ALA A 83 6.19 1.90 6.96
C ALA A 83 7.35 2.88 7.26
N GLN A 84 8.55 2.33 7.43
CA GLN A 84 9.84 3.05 7.51
C GLN A 84 10.41 3.35 6.13
#